data_AF-A0A6P8URM4-F1
#
_entry.id   AF-A0A6P8URM4-F1
#
_cell.length_a   1.000
_cell.length_b   1.000
_cell.length_c   1.000
_cell.angle_alpha   90.00
_cell.angle_beta   90.00
_cell.angle_gamma   90.00
#
_symmetry.space_group_name_H-M   'P 1'
#
loop_
_entity.id
_entity.type
_entity.pdbx_description
1 polymer ?
#
loop_
_entity_poly.entity_id
_entity_poly.type
_entity_poly.pdbx_seq_one_letter_code
_entity_poly.pdbx_strand_id
1 'polypeptide(L)'
;MWKYVAVGQLGKATDTLDATGSVVMEKDFEHVTWLEVEEKLKTFTGDIMQVPPFYSALKKDGQRLSVLLKKGHKVEAKPARAVTVYNLTLQEFTAPLFTLDIECGGGFYVRSLVDDLGKALSSCAHVKELTRTKQGQFTLEEHALQEEQWSLEHILRALQPCPEALS
;
A
#
# COMPACT_ATOMS: atom_id res chain seq x y z
N MET A 1 -13.31 -6.09 0.23
CA MET A 1 -13.08 -4.65 0.44
C MET A 1 -12.11 -4.47 1.59
N TRP A 2 -11.10 -3.63 1.38
CA TRP A 2 -10.04 -3.30 2.34
C TRP A 2 -9.96 -1.77 2.52
N LYS A 3 -9.52 -1.31 3.69
CA LYS A 3 -9.22 0.11 3.94
C LYS A 3 -7.83 0.31 4.49
N TYR A 4 -7.18 1.39 4.05
CA TYR A 4 -5.82 1.75 4.45
C TYR A 4 -5.72 3.24 4.71
N VAL A 5 -4.89 3.60 5.68
CA VAL A 5 -4.29 4.94 5.81
C VAL A 5 -2.82 4.80 5.46
N ALA A 6 -2.34 5.64 4.54
CA ALA A 6 -0.97 5.59 4.07
C ALA A 6 -0.33 6.97 4.13
N VAL A 7 0.84 7.05 4.77
CA VAL A 7 1.68 8.24 4.73
C VAL A 7 2.72 8.03 3.63
N GLY A 8 2.69 8.86 2.61
CA GLY A 8 3.71 8.90 1.56
C GLY A 8 4.73 10.01 1.83
N GLN A 9 5.96 9.81 1.35
CA GLN A 9 7.01 10.81 1.36
C GLN A 9 7.45 11.11 -0.08
N LEU A 10 7.26 12.35 -0.51
CA LEU A 10 7.75 12.88 -1.78
C LEU A 10 9.26 13.09 -1.76
N GLY A 11 9.82 13.21 -2.97
CA GLY A 11 11.22 13.54 -3.21
C GLY A 11 12.19 12.37 -3.10
N LYS A 12 11.73 11.19 -2.66
CA LYS A 12 12.55 9.97 -2.59
C LYS A 12 11.77 8.74 -3.02
N ALA A 13 12.32 7.96 -3.94
CA ALA A 13 11.87 6.59 -4.22
C ALA A 13 12.88 5.57 -3.71
N THR A 14 12.36 4.43 -3.24
CA THR A 14 13.14 3.31 -2.74
C THR A 14 12.93 2.06 -3.60
N ASP A 15 13.87 1.12 -3.58
CA ASP A 15 13.76 -0.13 -4.35
C ASP A 15 12.59 -1.02 -3.91
N THR A 16 12.14 -0.90 -2.66
CA THR A 16 10.99 -1.62 -2.09
C THR A 16 9.67 -0.86 -2.18
N LEU A 17 9.70 0.39 -2.66
CA LEU A 17 8.58 1.34 -2.67
C LEU A 17 8.03 1.69 -1.27
N ASP A 18 8.80 1.39 -0.22
CA ASP A 18 8.51 1.75 1.17
C ASP A 18 9.79 2.15 1.93
N ALA A 19 9.63 2.62 3.16
CA ALA A 19 10.72 3.13 3.99
C ALA A 19 11.76 2.07 4.40
N THR A 20 11.54 0.79 4.10
CA THR A 20 12.49 -0.29 4.44
C THR A 20 13.54 -0.52 3.36
N GLY A 21 13.35 0.05 2.16
CA GLY A 21 14.25 -0.06 1.03
C GLY A 21 15.39 0.95 1.04
N SER A 22 16.31 0.79 0.11
CA SER A 22 17.36 1.77 -0.15
C SER A 22 16.85 2.83 -1.13
N VAL A 23 17.24 4.09 -0.91
CA VAL A 23 16.92 5.20 -1.85
C VAL A 23 17.60 4.94 -3.19
N VAL A 24 16.81 4.95 -4.26
CA VAL A 24 17.29 4.73 -5.64
C VAL A 24 17.12 5.96 -6.54
N MET A 25 16.31 6.93 -6.10
CA MET A 25 16.06 8.17 -6.82
C MET A 25 15.67 9.26 -5.83
N GLU A 26 16.19 10.46 -6.04
CA GLU A 26 15.72 11.68 -5.40
C GLU A 26 15.30 12.69 -6.48
N LYS A 27 14.24 13.45 -6.20
CA LYS A 27 13.73 14.50 -7.09
C LYS A 27 13.19 15.67 -6.28
N ASP A 28 13.14 16.83 -6.90
CA ASP A 28 12.47 17.99 -6.32
C ASP A 28 10.97 17.73 -6.12
N PHE A 29 10.41 18.37 -5.10
CA PHE A 29 9.00 18.31 -4.73
C PHE A 29 8.44 19.67 -4.30
N GLU A 30 9.24 20.73 -4.29
CA GLU A 30 8.79 22.07 -3.85
C GLU A 30 7.65 22.62 -4.72
N HIS A 31 7.56 22.18 -5.98
CA HIS A 31 6.46 22.54 -6.88
C HIS A 31 5.13 21.87 -6.54
N VAL A 32 5.14 20.78 -5.76
CA VAL A 32 3.94 19.96 -5.54
C VAL A 32 2.99 20.63 -4.55
N THR A 33 1.74 20.81 -4.97
CA THR A 33 0.70 21.44 -4.14
C THR A 33 -0.43 20.47 -3.76
N TRP A 34 -1.20 20.80 -2.72
CA TRP A 34 -2.41 20.06 -2.32
C TRP A 34 -3.34 19.81 -3.52
N LEU A 35 -3.63 20.87 -4.29
CA LEU A 35 -4.54 20.81 -5.44
C LEU A 35 -4.03 19.88 -6.54
N GLU A 36 -2.73 19.88 -6.81
CA GLU A 36 -2.13 18.95 -7.78
C GLU A 36 -2.24 17.50 -7.33
N VAL A 37 -2.00 17.23 -6.03
CA VAL A 37 -2.16 15.88 -5.47
C VAL A 37 -3.60 15.42 -5.64
N GLU A 38 -4.58 16.21 -5.21
CA GLU A 38 -6.01 15.88 -5.36
C GLU A 38 -6.42 15.66 -6.80
N GLU A 39 -5.97 16.52 -7.73
CA GLU A 39 -6.20 16.37 -9.16
C GLU A 39 -5.67 15.03 -9.68
N LYS A 40 -4.44 14.64 -9.29
CA LYS A 40 -3.84 13.37 -9.72
C LYS A 40 -4.52 12.17 -9.10
N LEU A 41 -4.97 12.23 -7.84
CA LEU A 41 -5.68 11.13 -7.18
C LEU A 41 -6.91 10.67 -7.97
N LYS A 42 -7.61 11.57 -8.66
CA LYS A 42 -8.76 11.23 -9.53
C LYS A 42 -8.42 10.19 -10.60
N THR A 43 -7.18 10.17 -11.10
CA THR A 43 -6.73 9.19 -12.12
C THR A 43 -6.45 7.80 -11.56
N PHE A 44 -6.37 7.68 -10.23
CA PHE A 44 -6.13 6.43 -9.50
C PHE A 44 -7.40 5.89 -8.81
N THR A 45 -8.55 6.49 -9.06
CA THR A 45 -9.85 6.07 -8.50
C THR A 45 -10.67 5.31 -9.55
N GLY A 46 -11.43 4.31 -9.13
CA GLY A 46 -12.21 3.43 -10.00
C GLY A 46 -11.45 2.18 -10.43
N ASP A 47 -11.76 1.66 -11.61
CA ASP A 47 -11.10 0.48 -12.17
C ASP A 47 -9.82 0.89 -12.89
N ILE A 48 -8.68 0.48 -12.35
CA ILE A 48 -7.35 0.85 -12.85
C ILE A 48 -6.47 -0.38 -13.06
N MET A 49 -5.39 -0.20 -13.83
CA MET A 49 -4.36 -1.21 -14.03
C MET A 49 -3.16 -0.90 -13.16
N GLN A 50 -2.74 -1.86 -12.33
CA GLN A 50 -1.59 -1.69 -11.46
C GLN A 50 -0.51 -2.72 -11.74
N VAL A 51 0.73 -2.26 -11.85
CA VAL A 51 1.91 -3.14 -11.88
C VAL A 51 2.28 -3.50 -10.44
N PRO A 52 2.27 -4.79 -10.07
CA PRO A 52 2.69 -5.21 -8.74
C PRO A 52 4.17 -4.86 -8.46
N PRO A 53 4.52 -4.48 -7.22
CA PRO A 53 5.90 -4.21 -6.88
C PRO A 53 6.75 -5.48 -6.96
N PHE A 54 8.03 -5.30 -7.31
CA PHE A 54 9.04 -6.37 -7.33
C PHE A 54 9.12 -7.09 -5.98
N TYR A 55 9.13 -6.34 -4.88
CA TYR A 55 9.05 -6.86 -3.52
C TYR A 55 7.60 -7.16 -3.10
N SER A 56 6.99 -8.15 -3.77
CA SER A 56 5.65 -8.67 -3.46
C SER A 56 5.68 -10.14 -3.05
N ALA A 57 4.57 -10.63 -2.48
CA ALA A 57 4.39 -12.04 -2.16
C ALA A 57 4.08 -12.93 -3.39
N LEU A 58 4.06 -12.35 -4.59
CA LEU A 58 3.83 -13.09 -5.84
C LEU A 58 4.95 -14.11 -6.07
N LYS A 59 4.61 -15.20 -6.76
CA LYS A 59 5.54 -16.30 -7.04
C LYS A 59 5.95 -16.36 -8.53
N LYS A 60 7.18 -16.81 -8.79
CA LYS A 60 7.68 -17.31 -10.07
C LYS A 60 8.31 -18.67 -9.77
N ASP A 61 7.85 -19.71 -10.46
CA ASP A 61 8.33 -21.10 -10.31
C ASP A 61 8.37 -21.60 -8.85
N GLY A 62 7.28 -21.33 -8.11
CA GLY A 62 7.14 -21.74 -6.70
C GLY A 62 7.83 -20.84 -5.67
N GLN A 63 8.75 -19.96 -6.08
CA GLN A 63 9.49 -19.05 -5.19
C GLN A 63 8.91 -17.63 -5.21
N ARG A 64 8.89 -16.95 -4.05
CA ARG A 64 8.43 -15.54 -3.96
C ARG A 64 9.41 -14.60 -4.67
N LEU A 65 8.91 -13.60 -5.40
CA LEU A 65 9.75 -12.61 -6.12
C LEU A 65 10.69 -11.88 -5.16
N SER A 66 10.20 -11.48 -3.98
CA SER A 66 11.01 -10.83 -2.95
C SER A 66 12.20 -11.68 -2.46
N VAL A 67 12.05 -13.00 -2.43
CA VAL A 67 13.14 -13.92 -2.05
C VAL A 67 14.20 -14.02 -3.14
N LEU A 68 13.77 -14.04 -4.42
CA LEU A 68 14.68 -14.07 -5.56
C LEU A 68 15.51 -12.79 -5.65
N LEU A 69 14.90 -11.62 -5.43
CA LEU A 69 15.58 -10.32 -5.44
C LEU A 69 16.62 -10.21 -4.33
N LYS A 70 16.29 -10.65 -3.10
CA LYS A 70 17.24 -10.70 -1.98
C LYS A 70 18.46 -11.60 -2.24
N LYS A 71 18.31 -12.59 -3.13
CA LYS A 71 19.41 -13.46 -3.58
C LYS A 71 20.17 -12.89 -4.79
N GLY A 72 19.86 -11.67 -5.22
CA GLY A 72 20.49 -11.01 -6.37
C GLY A 72 20.02 -11.51 -7.73
N HIS A 73 18.97 -12.33 -7.80
CA HIS A 73 18.43 -12.78 -9.08
C HIS A 73 17.65 -11.66 -9.77
N LYS A 74 17.86 -11.52 -11.09
CA LYS A 74 17.01 -10.66 -11.92
C LYS A 74 15.60 -11.25 -11.95
N VAL A 75 14.62 -10.46 -11.52
CA VAL A 75 13.21 -10.80 -11.58
C VAL A 75 12.55 -9.86 -12.58
N GLU A 76 11.70 -10.41 -13.45
CA GLU A 76 10.90 -9.61 -14.38
C GLU A 76 9.64 -9.10 -13.68
N ALA A 77 9.22 -7.88 -14.04
CA ALA A 77 7.97 -7.32 -13.55
C ALA A 77 6.81 -8.23 -13.96
N LYS A 78 5.88 -8.46 -13.03
CA LYS A 78 4.62 -9.13 -13.38
C LYS A 78 3.76 -8.18 -14.22
N PRO A 79 2.93 -8.70 -15.14
CA PRO A 79 2.05 -7.86 -15.93
C PRO A 79 1.10 -7.07 -15.03
N ALA A 80 0.68 -5.90 -15.53
CA ALA A 80 -0.33 -5.09 -14.87
C ALA A 80 -1.63 -5.89 -14.68
N ARG A 81 -2.33 -5.64 -13.58
CA ARG A 81 -3.57 -6.32 -13.22
C ARG A 81 -4.66 -5.31 -12.91
N ALA A 82 -5.89 -5.66 -13.24
CA ALA A 82 -7.05 -4.87 -12.88
C ALA A 82 -7.25 -4.89 -11.37
N VAL A 83 -7.46 -3.71 -10.80
CA VAL A 83 -7.81 -3.48 -9.40
C VAL A 83 -8.86 -2.37 -9.33
N THR A 84 -9.70 -2.40 -8.30
CA THR A 84 -10.73 -1.37 -8.08
C THR A 84 -10.38 -0.56 -6.86
N VAL A 85 -10.43 0.76 -6.99
CA VAL A 85 -10.31 1.74 -5.91
C VAL A 85 -11.66 2.42 -5.74
N TYR A 86 -12.33 2.15 -4.64
CA TYR A 86 -13.68 2.65 -4.35
C TYR A 86 -13.65 4.09 -3.84
N ASN A 87 -12.67 4.42 -2.99
CA ASN A 87 -12.46 5.76 -2.48
C ASN A 87 -10.96 6.02 -2.33
N LEU A 88 -10.53 7.24 -2.65
CA LEU A 88 -9.16 7.68 -2.52
C LEU A 88 -9.14 9.18 -2.28
N THR A 89 -8.68 9.60 -1.10
CA THR A 89 -8.74 10.99 -0.67
C THR A 89 -7.45 11.43 0.00
N LEU A 90 -7.08 12.69 -0.19
CA LEU A 90 -5.99 13.33 0.52
C LEU A 90 -6.52 13.86 1.86
N GLN A 91 -5.94 13.40 2.95
CA GLN A 91 -6.35 13.79 4.31
C GLN A 91 -5.45 14.91 4.86
N GLU A 92 -4.14 14.80 4.61
CA GLU A 92 -3.15 15.77 5.07
C GLU A 92 -2.07 15.93 4.00
N PHE A 93 -1.53 17.14 3.88
CA PHE A 93 -0.40 17.45 3.00
C PHE A 93 0.47 18.50 3.67
N THR A 94 1.63 18.08 4.16
CA THR A 94 2.68 18.96 4.67
C THR A 94 3.99 18.45 4.09
N ALA A 95 4.39 19.03 2.96
CA ALA A 95 5.53 18.56 2.18
C ALA A 95 6.79 18.35 3.05
N PRO A 96 7.55 17.25 2.84
CA PRO A 96 7.37 16.25 1.78
C PRO A 96 6.31 15.18 2.08
N LEU A 97 5.58 15.26 3.19
CA LEU A 97 4.65 14.22 3.62
C LEU A 97 3.22 14.47 3.14
N PHE A 98 2.52 13.37 2.85
CA PHE A 98 1.10 13.38 2.52
C PHE A 98 0.41 12.13 3.07
N THR A 99 -0.84 12.26 3.48
CA THR A 99 -1.62 11.17 4.06
C THR A 99 -2.83 10.87 3.18
N LEU A 100 -2.97 9.61 2.76
CA LEU A 100 -4.08 9.12 1.95
C LEU A 100 -5.00 8.23 2.77
N ASP A 101 -6.32 8.43 2.65
CA ASP A 101 -7.33 7.44 3.02
C ASP A 101 -7.79 6.69 1.77
N ILE A 102 -7.73 5.36 1.83
CA ILE A 102 -7.86 4.48 0.67
C ILE A 102 -8.86 3.37 0.99
N GLU A 103 -9.86 3.19 0.12
CA GLU A 103 -10.77 2.06 0.11
C GLU A 103 -10.67 1.31 -1.22
N CYS A 104 -10.36 0.02 -1.18
CA CYS A 104 -10.03 -0.74 -2.40
C CYS A 104 -10.45 -2.21 -2.36
N GLY A 105 -10.39 -2.84 -3.54
CA GLY A 105 -10.56 -4.27 -3.75
C GLY A 105 -9.35 -5.10 -3.31
N GLY A 106 -9.49 -6.42 -3.40
CA GLY A 106 -8.38 -7.34 -3.14
C GLY A 106 -7.28 -7.21 -4.19
N GLY A 107 -6.02 -7.36 -3.79
CA GLY A 107 -4.87 -7.34 -4.70
C GLY A 107 -4.32 -5.94 -5.02
N PHE A 108 -4.89 -4.89 -4.43
CA PHE A 108 -4.37 -3.53 -4.53
C PHE A 108 -3.05 -3.34 -3.76
N TYR A 109 -2.07 -2.71 -4.39
CA TYR A 109 -0.76 -2.40 -3.80
C TYR A 109 -0.66 -0.90 -3.52
N VAL A 110 -0.86 -0.49 -2.26
CA VAL A 110 -0.70 0.92 -1.84
C VAL A 110 0.69 1.47 -2.15
N ARG A 111 1.73 0.63 -2.06
CA ARG A 111 3.11 1.01 -2.42
C ARG A 111 3.27 1.40 -3.89
N SER A 112 2.65 0.66 -4.82
CA SER A 112 2.66 1.04 -6.23
C SER A 112 1.85 2.32 -6.46
N LEU A 113 0.71 2.50 -5.78
CA LEU A 113 -0.07 3.76 -5.85
C LEU A 113 0.80 4.97 -5.48
N VAL A 114 1.51 4.92 -4.35
CA VAL A 114 2.32 6.04 -3.88
C VAL A 114 3.48 6.34 -4.83
N ASP A 115 4.18 5.32 -5.33
CA ASP A 115 5.25 5.48 -6.32
C ASP A 115 4.73 6.09 -7.64
N ASP A 116 3.60 5.60 -8.16
CA ASP A 116 2.99 6.09 -9.39
C ASP A 116 2.41 7.51 -9.23
N LEU A 117 1.85 7.84 -8.07
CA LEU A 117 1.42 9.20 -7.74
C LEU A 117 2.62 10.16 -7.73
N GLY A 118 3.74 9.77 -7.12
CA GLY A 118 4.98 10.55 -7.15
C GLY A 118 5.45 10.87 -8.58
N LYS A 119 5.41 9.86 -9.47
CA LYS A 119 5.72 10.05 -10.90
C LYS A 119 4.73 10.98 -11.60
N ALA A 120 3.43 10.83 -11.33
CA ALA A 120 2.37 11.65 -11.91
C ALA A 120 2.46 13.13 -11.51
N LEU A 121 3.07 13.41 -10.36
CA LEU A 121 3.39 14.75 -9.85
C LEU A 121 4.75 15.27 -10.32
N SER A 122 5.37 14.62 -11.32
CA SER A 122 6.71 14.96 -11.83
C SER A 122 7.83 14.88 -10.78
N SER A 123 7.60 14.18 -9.67
CA SER A 123 8.58 13.92 -8.60
C SER A 123 8.82 12.41 -8.48
N CYS A 124 9.05 11.93 -7.26
CA CYS A 124 9.08 10.53 -6.87
C CYS A 124 8.60 10.38 -5.42
N ALA A 125 8.14 9.20 -5.03
CA ALA A 125 7.68 8.96 -3.66
C ALA A 125 7.83 7.51 -3.24
N HIS A 126 7.78 7.28 -1.93
CA HIS A 126 7.64 5.94 -1.34
C HIS A 126 6.68 5.99 -0.15
N VAL A 127 6.17 4.83 0.25
CA VAL A 127 5.35 4.71 1.45
C VAL A 127 6.21 4.84 2.69
N LYS A 128 5.96 5.87 3.50
CA LYS A 128 6.63 6.09 4.77
C LYS A 128 6.01 5.24 5.88
N GLU A 129 4.68 5.25 5.97
CA GLU A 129 3.88 4.46 6.93
C GLU A 129 2.64 3.90 6.25
N LEU A 130 2.21 2.72 6.68
CA LEU A 130 1.03 2.06 6.11
C LEU A 130 0.27 1.29 7.18
N THR A 131 -0.97 1.68 7.38
CA THR A 131 -1.87 1.05 8.33
C THR A 131 -3.09 0.52 7.60
N ARG A 132 -3.32 -0.79 7.68
CA ARG A 132 -4.57 -1.38 7.20
C ARG A 132 -5.63 -1.29 8.28
N THR A 133 -6.61 -0.42 8.10
CA THR A 133 -7.68 -0.17 9.08
C THR A 133 -8.85 -1.12 8.94
N LYS A 134 -9.02 -1.79 7.79
CA LYS A 134 -10.10 -2.77 7.56
C LYS A 134 -9.71 -3.88 6.59
N GLN A 135 -10.16 -5.10 6.88
CA GLN A 135 -10.14 -6.24 5.96
C GLN A 135 -11.47 -7.01 6.00
N GLY A 136 -12.30 -6.85 4.96
CA GLY A 136 -13.63 -7.49 4.93
C GLY A 136 -14.50 -6.93 6.05
N GLN A 137 -15.02 -7.80 6.92
CA GLN A 137 -15.79 -7.40 8.10
C GLN A 137 -14.93 -6.94 9.28
N PHE A 138 -13.64 -7.25 9.28
CA PHE A 138 -12.74 -6.99 10.41
C PHE A 138 -12.13 -5.59 10.34
N THR A 139 -12.19 -4.86 11.45
CA THR A 139 -11.66 -3.50 11.63
C THR A 139 -10.49 -3.52 12.61
N LEU A 140 -9.52 -2.61 12.43
CA LEU A 140 -8.37 -2.49 13.33
C LEU A 140 -8.80 -2.10 14.75
N GLU A 141 -9.80 -1.23 14.87
CA GLU A 141 -10.29 -0.71 16.15
C GLU A 141 -11.00 -1.78 16.98
N GLU A 142 -11.88 -2.57 16.37
CA GLU A 142 -12.75 -3.48 17.13
C GLU A 142 -12.21 -4.91 17.18
N HIS A 143 -11.43 -5.34 16.18
CA HIS A 143 -11.09 -6.75 15.99
C HIS A 143 -9.60 -7.07 16.19
N ALA A 144 -8.73 -6.07 16.32
CA ALA A 144 -7.32 -6.31 16.59
C ALA A 144 -7.05 -6.30 18.10
N LEU A 145 -6.30 -7.30 18.57
CA LEU A 145 -5.76 -7.30 19.93
C LEU A 145 -4.58 -6.32 20.01
N GLN A 146 -4.66 -5.39 20.96
CA GLN A 146 -3.56 -4.51 21.30
C GLN A 146 -2.41 -5.31 21.91
N GLU A 147 -1.18 -4.82 21.78
CA GLU A 147 0.05 -5.54 22.17
C GLU A 147 0.03 -5.96 23.64
N GLU A 148 -0.51 -5.11 24.51
CA GLU A 148 -0.63 -5.35 25.95
C GLU A 148 -1.59 -6.51 26.27
N GLN A 149 -2.42 -6.90 25.32
CA GLN A 149 -3.42 -7.98 25.44
C GLN A 149 -2.98 -9.27 24.73
N TRP A 150 -1.73 -9.40 24.31
CA TRP A 150 -1.21 -10.63 23.68
C TRP A 150 -0.96 -11.76 24.71
N SER A 151 -1.97 -12.10 25.51
CA SER A 151 -1.96 -13.29 26.37
C SER A 151 -2.79 -14.42 25.74
N LEU A 152 -2.47 -15.67 26.10
CA LEU A 152 -3.20 -16.84 25.61
C LEU A 152 -4.72 -16.71 25.86
N GLU A 153 -5.11 -16.22 27.02
CA GLU A 153 -6.52 -16.03 27.39
C GLU A 153 -7.24 -15.06 26.46
N HIS A 154 -6.65 -13.88 26.20
CA HIS A 154 -7.24 -12.87 25.31
C HIS A 154 -7.27 -13.35 23.87
N ILE A 155 -6.21 -14.04 23.41
CA ILE A 155 -6.18 -14.65 22.07
C ILE A 155 -7.33 -15.63 21.92
N LEU A 156 -7.53 -16.56 22.87
CA LEU A 156 -8.61 -17.54 22.80
C LEU A 156 -9.99 -16.89 22.77
N ARG A 157 -10.19 -15.78 23.49
CA ARG A 157 -11.46 -15.02 23.47
C ARG A 157 -11.69 -14.27 22.16
N ALA A 158 -10.62 -13.85 21.48
CA ALA A 158 -10.71 -13.12 20.22
C ALA A 158 -10.94 -14.03 18.99
N LEU A 159 -10.77 -15.35 19.14
CA LEU A 159 -11.03 -16.29 18.06
C LEU A 159 -12.52 -16.32 17.71
N GLN A 160 -12.84 -15.98 16.46
CA GLN A 160 -14.18 -16.16 15.92
C GLN A 160 -14.29 -17.52 15.22
N PRO A 161 -15.39 -18.27 15.44
CA PRO A 161 -15.66 -19.47 14.64
C PRO A 161 -15.65 -19.12 13.16
N CYS A 162 -15.12 -20.02 12.34
CA CYS A 162 -15.27 -19.89 10.90
C CYS A 162 -16.78 -19.94 10.59
N PRO A 163 -17.38 -18.91 9.98
CA PRO A 163 -18.76 -19.03 9.52
C PRO A 163 -18.81 -20.23 8.59
N GLU A 164 -19.78 -21.14 8.79
CA GLU A 164 -20.01 -22.23 7.85
C GLU A 164 -20.04 -21.64 6.45
N ALA A 165 -19.25 -22.22 5.53
CA ALA A 165 -19.15 -21.71 4.17
C ALA A 165 -20.56 -21.53 3.63
N LEU A 166 -20.93 -20.29 3.28
CA LEU A 166 -22.16 -20.01 2.56
C LEU A 166 -22.13 -20.89 1.31
N SER A 167 -22.95 -21.95 1.33
CA SER A 167 -23.14 -22.92 0.25
C SER A 167 -23.67 -22.27 -1.00
#